data_AF-A0A2J0LMS6-F1
#
_entry.id   AF-A0A2J0LMS6-F1
#
_cell.length_a   1.000
_cell.length_b   1.000
_cell.length_c   1.000
_cell.angle_alpha   90.00
_cell.angle_beta   90.00
_cell.angle_gamma   90.00
#
_symmetry.space_group_name_H-M   'P 1'
#
loop_
_entity.id
_entity.type
_entity.pdbx_description
1 polymer ?
#
loop_
_entity_poly.entity_id
_entity_poly.type
_entity_poly.pdbx_seq_one_letter_code
_entity_poly.pdbx_strand_id
1 'polypeptide(L)' 'HLTLARIRSSKNISNLIKLIDEVNFSAENDTHIDKLVLFQSTLNPKGALYKIILGKNLRKASGIKGL' A
#
# COMPACT_ATOMS: atom_id res chain seq x y z
N HIS A 1 6.19 2.11 -4.67
CA HIS A 1 5.40 1.14 -5.44
C HIS A 1 4.39 0.47 -4.51
N LEU A 2 3.22 0.06 -5.00
CA LEU A 2 2.24 -0.71 -4.26
C LEU A 2 2.13 -2.09 -4.89
N THR A 3 2.35 -3.15 -4.11
CA THR A 3 2.20 -4.53 -4.61
C THR A 3 0.72 -4.90 -4.61
N LEU A 4 0.12 -5.08 -5.79
CA LEU A 4 -1.30 -5.46 -5.91
C LEU A 4 -1.50 -6.97 -5.85
N ALA A 5 -0.64 -7.73 -6.52
CA ALA A 5 -0.76 -9.17 -6.62
C ALA A 5 0.61 -9.86 -6.83
N ARG A 6 0.67 -11.14 -6.50
CA ARG A 6 1.79 -12.04 -6.85
C ARG A 6 1.27 -13.16 -7.72
N ILE A 7 1.78 -13.26 -8.94
CA ILE A 7 1.39 -14.29 -9.90
C ILE A 7 2.10 -15.60 -9.55
N ARG A 8 1.33 -16.67 -9.32
CA ARG A 8 1.85 -17.99 -8.90
C ARG A 8 1.95 -19.00 -10.04
N SER A 9 1.39 -18.69 -11.21
CA SER A 9 1.40 -19.55 -12.39
C SER A 9 1.32 -18.69 -13.65
N SER A 10 1.95 -19.16 -14.73
CA SER A 10 1.83 -18.56 -16.07
C SER A 10 0.50 -18.86 -16.76
N LYS A 11 -0.37 -19.68 -16.16
CA LYS A 11 -1.70 -19.98 -16.70
C LYS A 11 -2.48 -18.68 -16.87
N ASN A 12 -2.90 -18.41 -18.11
CA ASN A 12 -3.69 -17.24 -18.50
C ASN A 12 -2.98 -15.87 -18.45
N ILE A 13 -1.64 -15.85 -18.56
CA ILE A 13 -0.86 -14.59 -18.52
C ILE A 13 -1.26 -13.60 -19.63
N SER A 14 -1.64 -14.09 -20.81
CA SER A 14 -2.08 -13.25 -21.93
C SER A 14 -3.34 -12.44 -21.61
N ASN A 15 -4.28 -12.98 -20.83
CA ASN A 15 -5.46 -12.22 -20.41
C ASN A 15 -5.11 -11.20 -19.32
N LEU A 16 -4.15 -11.53 -18.45
CA LEU A 16 -3.66 -10.58 -17.45
C LEU A 16 -2.98 -9.37 -18.11
N ILE A 17 -2.18 -9.59 -19.15
CA ILE A 17 -1.54 -8.49 -19.91
C ILE A 17 -2.61 -7.56 -20.48
N LYS A 18 -3.63 -8.12 -21.16
CA LYS A 18 -4.75 -7.32 -21.69
C LYS A 18 -5.45 -6.49 -20.61
N LEU A 19 -5.74 -7.09 -19.46
CA LEU A 19 -6.35 -6.38 -18.34
C LEU A 19 -5.46 -5.26 -17.79
N ILE A 20 -4.14 -5.48 -17.71
CA ILE A 20 -3.19 -4.45 -17.26
C ILE A 20 -3.17 -3.29 -18.27
N ASP A 21 -3.18 -3.58 -19.57
CA ASP A 21 -3.16 -2.55 -20.62
C ASP A 21 -4.47 -1.74 -20.69
N GLU A 22 -5.60 -2.36 -20.35
CA GLU A 22 -6.91 -1.70 -20.28
C GLU A 22 -7.10 -0.86 -19.01
N VAL A 23 -6.35 -1.14 -17.95
CA VAL A 23 -6.47 -0.43 -16.67
C VAL A 23 -5.56 0.79 -16.67
N ASN A 24 -6.15 1.97 -16.45
CA ASN A 24 -5.39 3.19 -16.24
C ASN A 24 -4.88 3.26 -14.79
N PHE A 25 -3.63 2.86 -14.58
CA PHE A 25 -2.95 3.01 -13.29
C PHE A 25 -2.41 4.44 -13.09
N SER A 26 -3.30 5.41 -12.95
CA SER A 26 -2.89 6.75 -12.51
C SER A 26 -2.72 6.76 -11.00
N ALA A 27 -1.49 6.91 -10.52
CA ALA A 27 -1.30 7.39 -9.15
C ALA A 27 -1.82 8.84 -9.12
N GLU A 28 -2.79 9.14 -8.26
CA GLU A 28 -3.16 10.54 -8.03
C GLU A 28 -1.88 11.31 -7.66
N ASN A 29 -1.65 12.43 -8.35
CA ASN A 29 -0.40 13.20 -8.30
C ASN A 29 -0.06 13.71 -6.88
N ASP A 30 -1.00 13.65 -5.94
CA ASP A 30 -0.85 14.09 -4.55
C ASP A 30 -1.17 12.96 -3.56
N THR A 31 -0.40 11.86 -3.60
CA THR A 31 -0.45 10.88 -2.51
C THR A 31 0.16 11.47 -1.23
N HIS A 32 -0.68 12.07 -0.39
CA HIS A 32 -0.26 12.64 0.89
C HIS A 32 -0.12 11.54 1.96
N ILE A 33 1.07 11.43 2.55
CA ILE A 33 1.32 10.49 3.66
C ILE A 33 0.84 11.12 4.97
N ASP A 34 -0.28 10.64 5.50
CA ASP A 34 -0.91 11.13 6.72
C ASP A 34 -0.38 10.45 7.99
N LYS A 35 0.03 9.18 7.87
CA LYS A 35 0.39 8.31 8.99
C LYS A 35 1.47 7.31 8.59
N LEU A 36 2.42 7.11 9.50
CA LEU A 36 3.39 6.02 9.43
C LEU A 36 3.00 4.93 10.44
N VAL A 37 2.98 3.68 10.00
CA VAL A 37 2.61 2.54 10.85
C VAL A 37 3.69 1.48 10.79
N LEU A 38 4.19 1.09 11.96
CA LEU A 38 5.05 -0.08 12.13
C LEU A 38 4.17 -1.31 12.28
N PHE A 39 4.32 -2.25 11.37
CA PHE A 39 3.66 -3.56 11.42
C PHE A 39 4.67 -4.65 11.78
N GLN A 40 4.23 -5.63 12.56
CA GLN A 40 4.87 -6.93 12.69
C GLN A 40 4.17 -7.91 11.75
N SER A 41 4.95 -8.59 10.92
CA SER A 41 4.48 -9.67 10.04
C SER A 41 4.85 -11.02 10.64
N THR A 42 3.87 -11.91 10.80
CA THR A 42 4.07 -13.28 11.27
C THR A 42 3.41 -14.24 10.28
N LEU A 43 4.19 -15.17 9.72
CA LEU A 43 3.65 -16.24 8.91
C LEU A 43 3.26 -17.42 9.80
N ASN A 44 2.05 -17.94 9.63
CA ASN A 44 1.59 -19.15 10.28
C ASN A 44 0.99 -20.13 9.25
N PRO A 45 0.63 -21.37 9.64
CA PRO A 45 0.06 -22.35 8.71
C PRO A 45 -1.26 -21.93 8.05
N LYS A 46 -2.00 -20.97 8.62
CA LYS A 46 -3.24 -20.43 8.07
C LYS A 46 -3.02 -19.21 7.15
N GLY A 47 -1.82 -18.63 7.14
CA GLY A 47 -1.47 -17.49 6.29
C GLY A 47 -0.61 -16.44 7.01
N ALA A 48 -0.41 -15.31 6.33
CA ALA A 48 0.30 -14.16 6.90
C ALA A 48 -0.63 -13.35 7.80
N LEU A 49 -0.15 -13.00 8.99
CA LEU A 49 -0.79 -12.09 9.93
C LEU A 49 0.04 -10.82 10.04
N TYR A 50 -0.64 -9.67 9.97
CA TYR A 50 -0.03 -8.36 10.16
C TYR A 50 -0.64 -7.69 11.39
N LYS A 51 0.20 -7.34 12.36
CA LYS A 51 -0.21 -6.67 13.60
C LYS A 51 0.41 -5.27 13.65
N ILE A 52 -0.39 -4.27 14.00
CA ILE A 52 0.12 -2.92 14.27
C ILE A 52 0.89 -2.92 15.58
N ILE A 53 2.13 -2.44 15.55
CA ILE A 53 2.99 -2.25 16.74
C ILE A 53 2.98 -0.79 17.17
N LEU A 54 3.10 0.13 16.22
CA LEU A 54 3.13 1.57 16.47
C LEU A 54 2.50 2.31 15.29
N GLY A 55 1.80 3.40 15.57
CA GLY A 55 1.34 4.35 14.56
C GLY A 55 1.72 5.76 14.96
N LYS A 56 2.20 6.55 13.99
CA LYS A 56 2.52 7.98 14.16
C LYS A 56 1.84 8.77 13.06
N ASN A 57 0.96 9.69 13.45
CA ASN A 57 0.40 10.66 12.51
C ASN A 57 1.48 11.69 12.15
N LEU A 58 1.60 12.04 10.86
CA LEU A 58 2.64 12.92 10.33
C LEU A 58 2.18 14.37 10.14
N ARG A 59 0.89 14.68 10.36
CA ARG A 59 0.41 16.06 10.36
C ARG A 59 1.16 16.88 11.41
N LYS A 60 1.91 17.90 10.98
CA LYS A 60 2.39 18.97 11.86
C LYS A 60 1.18 19.73 12.42
N ALA A 61 1.28 20.12 13.68
CA ALA A 61 0.40 21.12 14.27
C ALA A 61 0.37 22.35 13.36
N SER A 62 -0.78 22.64 12.75
CA SER A 62 -1.13 23.97 12.28
C SER A 62 -1.22 24.88 13.50
N GLY A 63 -0.07 25.37 13.94
CA GLY A 63 0.10 26.07 15.21
C GLY A 63 1.40 26.85 15.29
N ILE A 64 1.86 27.43 14.18
CA ILE A 64 2.52 28.74 14.29
C ILE A 64 1.38 29.74 14.09
N LYS A 65 0.67 30.04 15.19
CA LYS A 65 -0.08 31.29 15.28
C LYS A 65 0.98 32.40 15.34
N GLY A 66 0.74 33.43 14.53
CA GLY A 66 1.69 34.51 14.31
C GLY A 66 1.91 35.43 15.51
N LEU A 67 2.71 36.45 15.19
CA LEU A 67 3.21 37.57 15.99
C LEU A 67 4.36 37.20 16.93
#